data_AF-A0A955CP48-F1
#
_entry.id   AF-A0A955CP48-F1
#
_cell.length_a   1.000
_cell.length_b   1.000
_cell.length_c   1.000
_cell.angle_alpha   90.00
_cell.angle_beta   90.00
_cell.angle_gamma   90.00
#
_symmetry.space_group_name_H-M   'P 1'
#
loop_
_entity.id
_entity.type
_entity.pdbx_description
1 polymer ?
#
loop_
_entity_poly.entity_id
_entity_poly.type
_entity_poly.pdbx_seq_one_letter_code
_entity_poly.pdbx_strand_id
1 'polypeptide(L)'
;HLRNALEEAQRLDDQAAQRQLERAREELRKQYAEALDTQARIHDETVALGEDRLDRRARSQARAIAQEQEALRDVLEQFPQEHEGLAEAPMFTLAHDQLERLMSQSRDGLGESEINQRTRSAQRQAMSILASLIDVLNEQQQQQQENFEDGSDSGGQSGGSQQGGGDEPLIPPVAELKLLRSMQQMVADQTRALSEESTADPDLVRAVGVLQKQLFEQGRALIDRMNPSSPPVSPDSGEEPVNPDPIKPVETDGEQEP
;
A
#
# COMPACT_ATOMS: atom_id res chain seq x y z
N HIS A 1 -23.97 6.20 -43.22
CA HIS A 1 -24.82 5.25 -42.47
C HIS A 1 -24.01 4.13 -41.81
N LEU A 2 -23.24 3.31 -42.55
CA LEU A 2 -22.44 2.24 -41.92
C LEU A 2 -21.31 2.73 -40.98
N ARG A 3 -20.64 3.86 -41.29
CA ARG A 3 -19.62 4.44 -40.41
C ARG A 3 -20.21 4.95 -39.09
N ASN A 4 -21.30 5.73 -39.15
CA ASN A 4 -21.99 6.22 -37.97
C ASN A 4 -22.56 5.09 -37.09
N ALA A 5 -23.01 3.98 -37.69
CA ALA A 5 -23.49 2.82 -36.92
C ALA A 5 -22.34 2.08 -36.21
N LEU A 6 -21.15 2.06 -36.81
CA LEU A 6 -19.95 1.46 -36.22
C LEU A 6 -19.41 2.34 -35.08
N GLU A 7 -19.37 3.66 -35.27
CA GLU A 7 -18.98 4.63 -34.24
C GLU A 7 -19.91 4.59 -33.02
N GLU A 8 -21.23 4.48 -33.25
CA GLU A 8 -22.20 4.38 -32.16
C GLU A 8 -22.09 3.02 -31.42
N ALA A 9 -21.86 1.92 -32.14
CA ALA A 9 -21.63 0.62 -31.53
C ALA A 9 -20.36 0.61 -30.67
N GLN A 10 -19.25 1.15 -31.17
CA GLN A 10 -18.01 1.29 -30.41
C GLN A 10 -18.21 2.11 -29.14
N ARG A 11 -18.92 3.24 -29.25
CA ARG A 11 -19.22 4.08 -28.09
C ARG A 11 -20.03 3.35 -27.02
N LEU A 12 -21.02 2.56 -27.43
CA LEU A 12 -21.85 1.77 -26.50
C LEU A 12 -21.04 0.66 -25.81
N ASP A 13 -20.14 0.01 -26.56
CA ASP A 13 -19.24 -1.01 -26.03
C ASP A 13 -18.24 -0.41 -25.04
N ASP A 14 -17.59 0.71 -25.37
CA ASP A 14 -16.65 1.42 -24.50
C ASP A 14 -17.33 1.85 -23.18
N GLN A 15 -18.53 2.41 -23.27
CA GLN A 15 -19.32 2.80 -22.10
C GLN A 15 -19.74 1.60 -21.26
N ALA A 16 -20.01 0.44 -21.88
CA ALA A 16 -20.34 -0.77 -21.15
C ALA A 16 -19.12 -1.31 -20.39
N ALA A 17 -17.95 -1.31 -21.03
CA ALA A 17 -16.68 -1.73 -20.42
C ALA A 17 -16.30 -0.82 -19.23
N GLN A 18 -16.39 0.50 -19.40
CA GLN A 18 -16.12 1.47 -18.33
C GLN A 18 -17.03 1.25 -17.10
N ARG A 19 -18.34 1.07 -17.32
CA ARG A 19 -19.27 0.78 -16.21
C ARG A 19 -19.00 -0.56 -15.52
N GLN A 20 -18.42 -1.53 -16.23
CA GLN A 20 -18.04 -2.81 -15.60
C GLN A 20 -16.77 -2.62 -14.77
N LEU A 21 -15.78 -1.91 -15.29
CA LEU A 21 -14.54 -1.58 -14.60
C LEU A 21 -14.78 -0.78 -13.32
N GLU A 22 -15.63 0.24 -13.38
CA GLU A 22 -16.04 1.05 -12.22
C GLU A 22 -16.68 0.19 -11.13
N ARG A 23 -17.59 -0.71 -11.52
CA ARG A 23 -18.22 -1.64 -10.59
C ARG A 23 -17.23 -2.60 -9.96
N ALA A 24 -16.27 -3.11 -10.73
CA ALA A 24 -15.20 -3.96 -10.21
C ALA A 24 -14.32 -3.20 -9.21
N ARG A 25 -13.92 -1.96 -9.51
CA ARG A 25 -13.14 -1.10 -8.60
C ARG A 25 -13.90 -0.77 -7.33
N GLU A 26 -15.19 -0.44 -7.43
CA GLU A 26 -16.04 -0.14 -6.27
C GLU A 26 -16.21 -1.36 -5.36
N GLU A 27 -16.46 -2.53 -5.94
CA GLU A 27 -16.57 -3.77 -5.21
C GLU A 27 -15.26 -4.12 -4.51
N LEU A 28 -14.13 -4.05 -5.22
CA LEU A 28 -12.81 -4.28 -4.64
C LEU A 28 -12.50 -3.31 -3.48
N ARG A 29 -12.82 -2.02 -3.65
CA ARG A 29 -12.67 -1.01 -2.59
C ARG A 29 -13.49 -1.36 -1.36
N LYS A 30 -14.74 -1.81 -1.54
CA LYS A 30 -15.62 -2.21 -0.45
C LYS A 30 -15.05 -3.43 0.29
N GLN A 31 -14.54 -4.42 -0.42
CA GLN A 31 -13.91 -5.59 0.18
C GLN A 31 -12.66 -5.22 1.00
N TYR A 32 -11.80 -4.33 0.49
CA TYR A 32 -10.68 -3.82 1.29
C TYR A 32 -11.13 -3.01 2.52
N ALA A 33 -12.23 -2.25 2.41
CA ALA A 33 -12.78 -1.51 3.56
C ALA A 33 -13.30 -2.44 4.65
N GLU A 34 -13.97 -3.53 4.28
CA GLU A 34 -14.41 -4.59 5.21
C GLU A 34 -13.21 -5.30 5.85
N ALA A 35 -12.16 -5.57 5.07
CA ALA A 35 -10.91 -6.14 5.56
C ALA A 35 -10.22 -5.20 6.57
N LEU A 36 -10.20 -3.89 6.29
CA LEU A 36 -9.65 -2.87 7.18
C LEU A 36 -10.43 -2.77 8.49
N ASP A 37 -11.76 -2.77 8.44
CA ASP A 37 -12.61 -2.75 9.65
C ASP A 37 -12.36 -3.98 10.52
N THR A 38 -12.28 -5.16 9.89
CA THR A 38 -11.94 -6.41 10.57
C THR A 38 -10.54 -6.33 11.21
N GLN A 39 -9.53 -5.86 10.47
CA GLN A 39 -8.17 -5.68 11.00
C GLN A 39 -8.11 -4.68 12.16
N ALA A 40 -8.87 -3.59 12.07
CA ALA A 40 -8.95 -2.58 13.12
C ALA A 40 -9.54 -3.17 14.40
N ARG A 41 -10.62 -3.95 14.28
CA ARG A 41 -11.20 -4.65 15.42
C ARG A 41 -10.22 -5.66 16.03
N ILE A 42 -9.55 -6.47 15.21
CA ILE A 42 -8.50 -7.40 15.67
C ILE A 42 -7.41 -6.66 16.45
N HIS A 43 -6.96 -5.51 15.95
CA HIS A 43 -5.97 -4.68 16.61
C HIS A 43 -6.49 -4.15 17.96
N ASP A 44 -7.71 -3.63 18.01
CA ASP A 44 -8.28 -3.07 19.23
C ASP A 44 -8.49 -4.14 20.31
N GLU A 45 -8.97 -5.33 19.91
CA GLU A 45 -9.05 -6.48 20.79
C GLU A 45 -7.66 -6.92 21.29
N THR A 46 -6.65 -6.88 20.43
CA THR A 46 -5.25 -7.19 20.80
C THR A 46 -4.72 -6.19 21.82
N VAL A 47 -4.95 -4.89 21.61
CA VAL A 47 -4.56 -3.83 22.54
C VAL A 47 -5.25 -3.99 23.90
N ALA A 48 -6.53 -4.37 23.90
CA ALA A 48 -7.33 -4.56 25.12
C ALA A 48 -6.81 -5.71 26.01
N LEU A 49 -6.06 -6.68 25.46
CA LEU A 49 -5.44 -7.75 26.25
C LEU A 49 -4.24 -7.27 27.08
N GLY A 50 -3.66 -6.11 26.76
CA GLY A 50 -2.52 -5.53 27.46
C GLY A 50 -1.18 -6.22 27.18
N GLU A 51 -0.11 -5.62 27.69
CA GLU A 51 1.29 -6.10 27.55
C GLU A 51 1.74 -7.03 28.68
N ASP A 52 0.96 -7.08 29.77
CA ASP A 52 1.31 -7.83 30.96
C ASP A 52 1.21 -9.35 30.73
N ARG A 53 1.79 -10.12 31.66
CA ARG A 53 1.70 -11.58 31.65
C ARG A 53 0.24 -12.02 31.57
N LEU A 54 -0.12 -12.55 30.40
CA LEU A 54 -1.46 -13.02 30.12
C LEU A 54 -1.84 -14.15 31.09
N ASP A 55 -2.99 -13.99 31.74
CA ASP A 55 -3.63 -15.06 32.49
C ASP A 55 -4.18 -16.12 31.53
N ARG A 56 -4.74 -17.21 32.08
CA ARG A 56 -5.28 -18.30 31.26
C ARG A 56 -6.41 -17.84 30.33
N ARG A 57 -7.22 -16.87 30.76
CA ARG A 57 -8.36 -16.36 29.98
C ARG A 57 -7.87 -15.48 28.83
N ALA A 58 -6.95 -14.58 29.10
CA ALA A 58 -6.35 -13.68 28.12
C ALA A 58 -5.57 -14.47 27.05
N ARG A 59 -4.88 -15.56 27.41
CA ARG A 59 -4.28 -16.48 26.41
C ARG A 59 -5.31 -17.17 25.52
N SER A 60 -6.45 -17.56 26.09
CA SER A 60 -7.55 -18.12 25.29
C SER A 60 -8.12 -17.10 24.32
N GLN A 61 -8.24 -15.84 24.74
CA GLN A 61 -8.68 -14.74 23.88
C GLN A 61 -7.64 -14.44 22.80
N ALA A 62 -6.35 -14.34 23.14
CA ALA A 62 -5.27 -14.14 22.17
C ALA A 62 -5.29 -15.19 21.05
N ARG A 63 -5.54 -16.46 21.39
CA ARG A 63 -5.68 -17.54 20.39
C ARG A 63 -6.92 -17.39 19.51
N ALA A 64 -8.04 -16.90 20.06
CA ALA A 64 -9.23 -16.63 19.27
C ALA A 64 -8.96 -15.48 18.28
N ILE A 65 -8.30 -14.41 18.73
CA ILE A 65 -7.87 -13.30 17.87
C ILE A 65 -6.87 -13.79 16.82
N ALA A 66 -5.96 -14.71 17.16
CA ALA A 66 -5.03 -15.31 16.19
C ALA A 66 -5.77 -16.05 15.06
N GLN A 67 -6.82 -16.82 15.40
CA GLN A 67 -7.66 -17.51 14.41
C GLN A 67 -8.41 -16.53 13.52
N GLU A 68 -8.86 -15.41 14.08
CA GLU A 68 -9.53 -14.37 13.32
C GLU A 68 -8.57 -13.62 12.38
N GLN A 69 -7.35 -13.35 12.84
CA GLN A 69 -6.28 -12.80 12.00
C GLN A 69 -5.91 -13.74 10.86
N GLU A 70 -5.87 -15.05 11.10
CA GLU A 70 -5.66 -16.07 10.08
C GLU A 70 -6.82 -16.12 9.07
N ALA A 71 -8.06 -16.09 9.53
CA ALA A 71 -9.22 -16.04 8.64
C ALA A 71 -9.20 -14.80 7.73
N LEU A 72 -8.87 -13.62 8.28
CA LEU A 72 -8.74 -12.39 7.49
C LEU A 72 -7.62 -12.48 6.45
N ARG A 73 -6.48 -13.06 6.82
CA ARG A 73 -5.36 -13.30 5.92
C ARG A 73 -5.78 -14.20 4.75
N ASP A 74 -6.41 -15.32 5.05
CA ASP A 74 -6.86 -16.29 4.04
C ASP A 74 -7.89 -15.68 3.06
N VAL A 75 -8.71 -14.73 3.52
CA VAL A 75 -9.61 -13.94 2.66
C VAL A 75 -8.81 -13.02 1.73
N LEU A 76 -7.83 -12.28 2.24
CA LEU A 76 -7.02 -11.36 1.42
C LEU A 76 -6.15 -12.08 0.40
N GLU A 77 -5.65 -13.28 0.71
CA GLU A 77 -4.89 -14.13 -0.22
C GLU A 77 -5.68 -14.48 -1.49
N GLN A 78 -7.02 -14.54 -1.39
CA GLN A 78 -7.90 -14.86 -2.51
C GLN A 78 -8.11 -13.68 -3.48
N PHE A 79 -7.92 -12.44 -3.02
CA PHE A 79 -8.28 -11.25 -3.81
C PHE A 79 -7.58 -11.18 -5.18
N PRO A 80 -6.27 -11.44 -5.32
CA PRO A 80 -5.61 -11.42 -6.64
C PRO A 80 -6.17 -12.46 -7.63
N GLN A 81 -6.80 -13.53 -7.13
CA GLN A 81 -7.39 -14.58 -7.94
C GLN A 81 -8.86 -14.28 -8.29
N GLU A 82 -9.58 -13.63 -7.38
CA GLU A 82 -10.99 -13.27 -7.56
C GLU A 82 -11.19 -12.03 -8.44
N HIS A 83 -10.20 -11.14 -8.50
CA HIS A 83 -10.26 -9.89 -9.25
C HIS A 83 -9.26 -9.89 -10.41
N GLU A 84 -9.76 -10.11 -11.62
CA GLU A 84 -8.98 -10.07 -12.86
C GLU A 84 -8.29 -8.70 -13.03
N GLY A 85 -7.00 -8.70 -13.40
CA GLY A 85 -6.20 -7.48 -13.52
C GLY A 85 -5.57 -6.97 -12.22
N LEU A 86 -5.94 -7.52 -11.05
CA LEU A 86 -5.27 -7.17 -9.79
C LEU A 86 -3.84 -7.74 -9.72
N ALA A 87 -3.66 -8.99 -10.15
CA ALA A 87 -2.36 -9.65 -10.20
C ALA A 87 -1.41 -9.04 -11.27
N GLU A 88 -1.95 -8.27 -12.21
CA GLU A 88 -1.21 -7.58 -13.26
C GLU A 88 -0.60 -6.26 -12.81
N ALA A 89 -0.90 -5.82 -11.58
CA ALA A 89 -0.37 -4.61 -10.97
C ALA A 89 0.70 -4.94 -9.93
N PRO A 90 2.01 -4.92 -10.28
CA PRO A 90 3.09 -5.33 -9.40
C PRO A 90 3.10 -4.66 -8.03
N MET A 91 2.71 -3.39 -7.94
CA MET A 91 2.64 -2.70 -6.66
C MET A 91 1.52 -3.23 -5.74
N PHE A 92 0.40 -3.68 -6.31
CA PHE A 92 -0.67 -4.32 -5.55
C PHE A 92 -0.24 -5.72 -5.10
N THR A 93 0.45 -6.48 -5.96
CA THR A 93 1.04 -7.76 -5.59
C THR A 93 2.03 -7.60 -4.42
N LEU A 94 2.94 -6.62 -4.49
CA LEU A 94 3.86 -6.33 -3.39
C LEU A 94 3.14 -5.93 -2.10
N ALA A 95 2.04 -5.17 -2.20
CA ALA A 95 1.23 -4.81 -1.04
C ALA A 95 0.57 -6.04 -0.40
N HIS A 96 0.07 -6.98 -1.20
CA HIS A 96 -0.48 -8.26 -0.73
C HIS A 96 0.57 -9.14 -0.08
N ASP A 97 1.74 -9.31 -0.70
CA ASP A 97 2.87 -10.05 -0.10
C ASP A 97 3.26 -9.47 1.28
N GLN A 98 3.20 -8.14 1.38
CA GLN A 98 3.49 -7.44 2.61
C GLN A 98 2.38 -7.61 3.66
N LEU A 99 1.10 -7.59 3.26
CA LEU A 99 -0.03 -7.90 4.14
C LEU A 99 0.07 -9.32 4.68
N GLU A 100 0.32 -10.31 3.81
CA GLU A 100 0.53 -11.71 4.17
C GLU A 100 1.60 -11.85 5.26
N ARG A 101 2.78 -11.27 5.03
CA ARG A 101 3.88 -11.29 5.99
C ARG A 101 3.51 -10.69 7.35
N LEU A 102 2.85 -9.53 7.35
CA LEU A 102 2.48 -8.82 8.58
C LEU A 102 1.39 -9.54 9.36
N MET A 103 0.37 -10.05 8.66
CA MET A 103 -0.74 -10.78 9.27
C MET A 103 -0.27 -12.13 9.82
N SER A 104 0.59 -12.85 9.09
CA SER A 104 1.21 -14.09 9.57
C SER A 104 2.08 -13.84 10.81
N GLN A 105 2.89 -12.77 10.81
CA GLN A 105 3.66 -12.37 12.00
C GLN A 105 2.75 -12.05 13.20
N SER A 106 1.65 -11.31 12.99
CA SER A 106 0.71 -10.99 14.07
C SER A 106 0.01 -12.24 14.58
N ARG A 107 -0.41 -13.15 13.70
CA ARG A 107 -1.05 -14.41 14.06
C ARG A 107 -0.11 -15.24 14.94
N ASP A 108 1.15 -15.35 14.57
CA ASP A 108 2.16 -16.11 15.33
C ASP A 108 2.35 -15.52 16.73
N GLY A 109 2.57 -14.21 16.82
CA GLY A 109 2.69 -13.53 18.11
C GLY A 109 1.46 -13.76 18.99
N LEU A 110 0.25 -13.64 18.45
CA LEU A 110 -0.99 -13.90 19.19
C LEU A 110 -1.15 -15.36 19.62
N GLY A 111 -0.80 -16.32 18.75
CA GLY A 111 -0.86 -17.75 19.02
C GLY A 111 0.09 -18.18 20.14
N GLU A 112 1.29 -17.58 20.15
CA GLU A 112 2.32 -17.77 21.19
C GLU A 112 2.05 -16.93 22.45
N SER A 113 1.00 -16.11 22.44
CA SER A 113 0.64 -15.20 23.54
C SER A 113 1.69 -14.11 23.81
N GLU A 114 2.39 -13.70 22.75
CA GLU A 114 3.34 -12.59 22.71
C GLU A 114 2.65 -11.31 22.21
N ILE A 115 1.93 -10.61 23.12
CA ILE A 115 1.27 -9.32 22.82
C ILE A 115 2.25 -8.17 23.05
N ASN A 116 3.38 -8.26 22.37
CA ASN A 116 4.43 -7.26 22.44
C ASN A 116 4.25 -6.19 21.35
N GLN A 117 5.15 -5.21 21.35
CA GLN A 117 5.15 -4.13 20.38
C GLN A 117 5.30 -4.63 18.93
N ARG A 118 5.99 -5.75 18.72
CA ARG A 118 6.22 -6.33 17.39
C ARG A 118 4.91 -6.85 16.78
N THR A 119 4.07 -7.54 17.56
CA THR A 119 2.74 -8.01 17.14
C THR A 119 1.82 -6.83 16.78
N ARG A 120 1.70 -5.83 17.67
CA ARG A 120 0.84 -4.66 17.42
C ARG A 120 1.34 -3.78 16.29
N SER A 121 2.65 -3.62 16.13
CA SER A 121 3.23 -2.87 15.02
C SER A 121 2.90 -3.54 13.69
N ALA A 122 2.93 -4.87 13.62
CA ALA A 122 2.55 -5.60 12.41
C ALA A 122 1.08 -5.35 12.03
N GLN A 123 0.16 -5.40 12.99
CA GLN A 123 -1.25 -5.11 12.78
C GLN A 123 -1.48 -3.67 12.29
N ARG A 124 -0.84 -2.68 12.93
CA ARG A 124 -0.95 -1.27 12.51
C ARG A 124 -0.44 -1.05 11.09
N GLN A 125 0.67 -1.70 10.73
CA GLN A 125 1.20 -1.64 9.37
C GLN A 125 0.22 -2.26 8.36
N ALA A 126 -0.40 -3.41 8.69
CA ALA A 126 -1.40 -4.03 7.83
C ALA A 126 -2.60 -3.09 7.61
N MET A 127 -3.07 -2.42 8.67
CA MET A 127 -4.11 -1.39 8.57
C MET A 127 -3.69 -0.23 7.64
N SER A 128 -2.46 0.27 7.76
CA SER A 128 -1.98 1.36 6.90
C SER A 128 -1.89 0.97 5.43
N ILE A 129 -1.52 -0.28 5.13
CA ILE A 129 -1.50 -0.79 3.74
C ILE A 129 -2.94 -0.90 3.21
N LEU A 130 -3.86 -1.49 3.97
CA LEU A 130 -5.28 -1.59 3.58
C LEU A 130 -5.90 -0.22 3.34
N ALA A 131 -5.63 0.76 4.22
CA ALA A 131 -6.07 2.14 4.02
C ALA A 131 -5.51 2.75 2.72
N SER A 132 -4.22 2.55 2.46
CA SER A 132 -3.59 3.04 1.21
C SER A 132 -4.21 2.40 -0.04
N LEU A 133 -4.56 1.12 0.00
CA LEU A 133 -5.25 0.43 -1.11
C LEU A 133 -6.64 1.03 -1.36
N ILE A 134 -7.39 1.33 -0.30
CA ILE A 134 -8.71 1.97 -0.39
C ILE A 134 -8.59 3.39 -0.97
N ASP A 135 -7.67 4.19 -0.46
CA ASP A 135 -7.47 5.59 -0.89
C ASP A 135 -7.13 5.65 -2.38
N VAL A 136 -6.21 4.78 -2.81
CA VAL A 136 -5.80 4.68 -4.20
C VAL A 136 -6.96 4.30 -5.12
N LEU A 137 -7.84 3.38 -4.70
CA LEU A 137 -9.03 3.00 -5.48
C LEU A 137 -10.11 4.11 -5.48
N ASN A 138 -10.28 4.83 -4.37
CA ASN A 138 -11.26 5.90 -4.24
C ASN A 138 -10.93 7.12 -5.10
N GLU A 139 -9.67 7.57 -5.08
CA GLU A 139 -9.25 8.73 -5.87
C GLU A 139 -9.40 8.48 -7.38
N GLN A 140 -9.23 7.25 -7.84
CA GLN A 140 -9.47 6.90 -9.25
C GLN A 140 -10.94 7.07 -9.64
N GLN A 141 -11.85 6.65 -8.76
CA GLN A 141 -13.29 6.77 -8.98
C GLN A 141 -13.72 8.25 -9.11
N GLN A 142 -13.17 9.11 -8.25
CA GLN A 142 -13.47 10.55 -8.28
C GLN A 142 -12.98 11.23 -9.56
N GLN A 143 -11.75 10.93 -9.98
CA GLN A 143 -11.17 11.49 -11.21
C GLN A 143 -11.95 11.10 -12.48
N GLN A 144 -12.52 9.90 -12.50
CA GLN A 144 -13.38 9.47 -13.60
C GLN A 144 -14.71 10.23 -13.60
N GLN A 145 -15.38 10.34 -12.45
CA GLN A 145 -16.65 11.07 -12.33
C GLN A 145 -16.53 12.53 -12.76
N GLU A 146 -15.47 13.22 -12.33
CA GLU A 146 -15.18 14.61 -12.72
C GLU A 146 -15.03 14.76 -14.25
N ASN A 147 -14.30 13.86 -14.90
CA ASN A 147 -14.12 13.88 -16.36
C ASN A 147 -15.41 13.60 -17.14
N PHE A 148 -16.36 12.85 -16.58
CA PHE A 148 -17.66 12.58 -17.21
C PHE A 148 -18.65 13.74 -17.04
N GLU A 149 -18.65 14.40 -15.89
CA GLU A 149 -19.56 15.52 -15.61
C GLU A 149 -19.20 16.77 -16.45
N ASP A 150 -17.91 17.07 -16.62
CA ASP A 150 -17.41 18.18 -17.46
C ASP A 150 -17.64 17.94 -18.98
N GLY A 151 -17.97 16.71 -19.38
CA GLY A 151 -18.28 16.36 -20.77
C GLY A 151 -19.70 16.71 -21.23
N SER A 152 -20.54 17.27 -20.33
CA SER A 152 -21.98 17.48 -20.60
C SER A 152 -22.41 18.92 -20.87
N ASP A 153 -21.50 19.91 -20.79
CA ASP A 153 -21.84 21.30 -21.09
C ASP A 153 -20.63 22.10 -21.61
N SER A 154 -20.50 22.27 -22.93
CA SER A 154 -19.97 23.47 -23.61
C SER A 154 -19.41 23.13 -25.00
N GLY A 155 -20.06 23.67 -26.03
CA GLY A 155 -19.41 23.89 -27.31
C GLY A 155 -18.31 24.94 -27.15
N GLY A 156 -17.06 24.51 -27.04
CA GLY A 156 -15.93 25.42 -26.85
C GLY A 156 -14.60 24.74 -27.17
N GLN A 157 -14.02 25.15 -28.29
CA GLN A 157 -12.71 24.72 -28.77
C GLN A 157 -11.58 25.03 -27.78
N SER A 158 -10.97 23.99 -27.17
CA SER A 158 -9.57 24.05 -26.72
C SER A 158 -9.00 22.67 -26.37
N GLY A 159 -7.89 22.31 -27.01
CA GLY A 159 -6.75 21.69 -26.34
C GLY A 159 -6.84 20.24 -25.85
N GLY A 160 -6.74 19.30 -26.78
CA GLY A 160 -5.87 18.11 -26.67
C GLY A 160 -5.79 17.33 -25.35
N SER A 161 -6.61 16.30 -25.24
CA SER A 161 -6.21 14.97 -24.73
C SER A 161 -7.23 13.93 -25.19
N GLN A 162 -7.29 13.75 -26.51
CA GLN A 162 -7.86 12.55 -27.10
C GLN A 162 -6.81 11.44 -26.98
N GLN A 163 -6.79 10.79 -25.83
CA GLN A 163 -6.05 9.56 -25.57
C GLN A 163 -7.07 8.65 -24.90
N GLY A 164 -7.90 7.92 -25.63
CA GLY A 164 -7.55 6.80 -26.48
C GLY A 164 -8.35 5.63 -25.91
N GLY A 165 -9.33 5.13 -26.67
CA GLY A 165 -10.16 3.98 -26.29
C GLY A 165 -9.35 2.68 -26.25
N GLY A 166 -8.41 2.60 -25.32
CA GLY A 166 -7.81 1.35 -24.87
C GLY A 166 -8.53 0.92 -23.59
N ASP A 167 -8.70 -0.38 -23.43
CA ASP A 167 -9.20 -0.97 -22.18
C ASP A 167 -8.35 -0.48 -21.02
N GLU A 168 -8.95 0.36 -20.16
CA GLU A 168 -8.27 0.85 -18.98
C GLU A 168 -8.14 -0.30 -17.98
N PRO A 169 -6.93 -0.61 -17.48
CA PRO A 169 -6.74 -1.73 -16.56
C PRO A 169 -7.46 -1.49 -15.23
N LEU A 170 -7.80 -2.58 -14.52
CA LEU A 170 -8.42 -2.50 -13.19
C LEU A 170 -7.67 -1.53 -12.27
N ILE A 171 -6.34 -1.63 -12.27
CA ILE A 171 -5.45 -0.74 -11.55
C ILE A 171 -4.63 0.08 -12.57
N PRO A 172 -4.84 1.40 -12.66
CA PRO A 172 -4.05 2.25 -13.54
C PRO A 172 -2.63 2.49 -12.98
N PRO A 173 -1.62 2.78 -13.83
CA PRO A 173 -0.24 3.02 -13.36
C PRO A 173 -0.11 4.17 -12.33
N VAL A 174 -0.97 5.19 -12.43
CA VAL A 174 -1.00 6.31 -11.47
C VAL A 174 -1.41 5.83 -10.07
N ALA A 175 -2.30 4.85 -9.97
CA ALA A 175 -2.67 4.21 -8.72
C ALA A 175 -1.47 3.45 -8.12
N GLU A 176 -0.73 2.70 -8.94
CA GLU A 176 0.49 2.01 -8.51
C GLU A 176 1.54 2.99 -7.95
N LEU A 177 1.72 4.16 -8.58
CA LEU A 177 2.66 5.19 -8.10
C LEU A 177 2.27 5.76 -6.73
N LYS A 178 0.98 6.03 -6.52
CA LYS A 178 0.47 6.55 -5.25
C LYS A 178 0.63 5.51 -4.14
N LEU A 179 0.34 4.25 -4.45
CA LEU A 179 0.58 3.14 -3.52
C LEU A 179 2.07 3.01 -3.17
N LEU A 180 2.95 3.04 -4.17
CA LEU A 180 4.40 3.03 -3.97
C LEU A 180 4.84 4.15 -3.03
N ARG A 181 4.39 5.39 -3.24
CA ARG A 181 4.72 6.52 -2.37
C ARG A 181 4.25 6.29 -0.94
N SER A 182 3.04 5.76 -0.75
CA SER A 182 2.48 5.47 0.57
C SER A 182 3.29 4.40 1.29
N MET A 183 3.70 3.34 0.59
CA MET A 183 4.56 2.29 1.13
C MET A 183 5.99 2.80 1.43
N GLN A 184 6.55 3.67 0.59
CA GLN A 184 7.85 4.30 0.85
C GLN A 184 7.80 5.18 2.11
N GLN A 185 6.72 5.95 2.29
CA GLN A 185 6.51 6.75 3.51
C GLN A 185 6.43 5.86 4.75
N MET A 186 5.64 4.79 4.69
CA MET A 186 5.54 3.81 5.77
C MET A 186 6.90 3.22 6.16
N VAL A 187 7.71 2.85 5.17
CA VAL A 187 9.06 2.30 5.38
C VAL A 187 10.02 3.35 5.94
N ALA A 188 9.93 4.60 5.51
CA ALA A 188 10.70 5.70 6.10
C ALA A 188 10.35 5.90 7.58
N ASP A 189 9.07 5.87 7.93
CA ASP A 189 8.60 6.00 9.31
C ASP A 189 9.08 4.82 10.17
N GLN A 190 9.07 3.60 9.63
CA GLN A 190 9.63 2.42 10.29
C GLN A 190 11.15 2.54 10.53
N THR A 191 11.87 3.04 9.52
CA THR A 191 13.32 3.24 9.61
C THR A 191 13.66 4.25 10.70
N ARG A 192 12.88 5.34 10.79
CA ARG A 192 13.03 6.34 11.85
C ARG A 192 12.75 5.72 13.23
N ALA A 193 11.63 5.00 13.38
CA ALA A 193 11.29 4.35 14.65
C ALA A 193 12.39 3.38 15.11
N LEU A 194 12.92 2.56 14.20
CA LEU A 194 14.03 1.64 14.51
C LEU A 194 15.33 2.37 14.87
N SER A 195 15.58 3.55 14.29
CA SER A 195 16.79 4.34 14.61
C SER A 195 16.72 5.00 16.00
N GLU A 196 15.52 5.23 16.52
CA GLU A 196 15.30 5.83 17.84
C GLU A 196 15.34 4.77 18.96
N GLU A 197 15.22 3.48 18.64
CA GLU A 197 15.33 2.38 19.59
C GLU A 197 16.79 2.09 19.99
N SER A 198 17.06 2.00 21.29
CA SER A 198 18.43 1.72 21.80
C SER A 198 18.94 0.32 21.44
N THR A 199 18.03 -0.63 21.18
CA THR A 199 18.34 -2.01 20.76
C THR A 199 17.29 -2.46 19.75
N ALA A 200 17.45 -2.03 18.50
CA ALA A 200 16.58 -2.45 17.42
C ALA A 200 16.69 -3.97 17.16
N ASP A 201 15.55 -4.61 16.91
CA ASP A 201 15.48 -6.02 16.54
C ASP A 201 16.16 -6.26 15.18
N PRO A 202 17.24 -7.07 15.10
CA PRO A 202 17.97 -7.31 13.85
C PRO A 202 17.12 -7.88 12.73
N ASP A 203 16.09 -8.66 13.05
CA ASP A 203 15.21 -9.24 12.03
C ASP A 203 14.25 -8.19 11.47
N LEU A 204 13.81 -7.23 12.29
CA LEU A 204 13.02 -6.08 11.82
C LEU A 204 13.87 -5.16 10.93
N VAL A 205 15.11 -4.87 11.31
CA VAL A 205 16.04 -4.07 10.49
C VAL A 205 16.25 -4.74 9.12
N ARG A 206 16.49 -6.06 9.10
CA ARG A 206 16.64 -6.80 7.84
C ARG A 206 15.37 -6.75 7.00
N ALA A 207 14.20 -6.94 7.62
CA ALA A 207 12.92 -6.91 6.92
C ALA A 207 12.63 -5.55 6.28
N VAL A 208 12.91 -4.45 7.00
CA VAL A 208 12.78 -3.08 6.46
C VAL A 208 13.74 -2.87 5.28
N GLY A 209 15.00 -3.30 5.38
CA GLY A 209 15.96 -3.20 4.27
C GLY A 209 15.55 -4.00 3.03
N VAL A 210 15.00 -5.19 3.20
CA VAL A 210 14.45 -6.00 2.09
C VAL A 210 13.29 -5.26 1.42
N LEU A 211 12.36 -4.72 2.21
CA LEU A 211 11.20 -3.98 1.67
C LEU A 211 11.64 -2.69 0.95
N GLN A 212 12.61 -1.94 1.49
CA GLN A 212 13.19 -0.77 0.80
C GLN A 212 13.73 -1.13 -0.57
N LYS A 213 14.48 -2.24 -0.66
CA LYS A 213 15.03 -2.74 -1.93
C LYS A 213 13.92 -3.14 -2.91
N GLN A 214 12.91 -3.88 -2.44
CA GLN A 214 11.77 -4.27 -3.27
C GLN A 214 11.00 -3.05 -3.80
N LEU A 215 10.73 -2.06 -2.95
CA LEU A 215 10.07 -0.81 -3.38
C LEU A 215 10.90 -0.04 -4.40
N PHE A 216 12.23 -0.01 -4.25
CA PHE A 216 13.12 0.59 -5.24
C PHE A 216 13.06 -0.12 -6.59
N GLU A 217 13.16 -1.46 -6.59
CA GLU A 217 13.09 -2.27 -7.81
C GLU A 217 11.74 -2.12 -8.52
N GLN A 218 10.63 -2.18 -7.77
CA GLN A 218 9.30 -1.97 -8.33
C GLN A 218 9.08 -0.53 -8.82
N GLY A 219 9.60 0.46 -8.11
CA GLY A 219 9.54 1.86 -8.53
C GLY A 219 10.27 2.10 -9.85
N ARG A 220 11.46 1.52 -10.02
CA ARG A 220 12.20 1.58 -11.28
C ARG A 220 11.41 0.93 -12.41
N ALA A 221 10.90 -0.29 -12.20
CA ALA A 221 10.11 -1.00 -13.20
C ALA A 221 8.84 -0.24 -13.60
N LEU A 222 8.18 0.43 -12.64
CA LEU A 222 7.00 1.26 -12.89
C LEU A 222 7.34 2.51 -13.71
N ILE A 223 8.45 3.21 -13.41
CA ILE A 223 8.91 4.35 -14.21
C ILE A 223 9.24 3.93 -15.64
N ASP A 224 9.96 2.81 -15.81
CA ASP A 224 10.30 2.28 -17.13
C ASP A 224 9.03 1.92 -17.94
N ARG A 225 7.99 1.36 -17.29
CA ARG A 225 6.68 1.10 -17.92
C ARG A 225 5.97 2.37 -18.37
N MET A 226 6.04 3.45 -17.60
CA MET A 226 5.39 4.72 -17.94
C MET A 226 6.17 5.55 -18.96
N ASN A 227 7.50 5.41 -19.00
CA ASN A 227 8.39 6.16 -19.89
C ASN A 227 9.23 5.22 -20.78
N PRO A 228 8.63 4.48 -21.73
CA PRO A 228 9.35 3.53 -22.58
C PRO A 228 10.39 4.17 -23.53
N SER A 229 10.44 5.51 -23.59
CA SER A 229 11.36 6.30 -24.43
C SER A 229 12.53 6.94 -23.66
N SER A 230 12.62 6.74 -22.35
CA SER A 230 13.75 7.25 -21.55
C SER A 230 14.93 6.27 -21.64
N PRO A 231 16.17 6.74 -21.85
CA PRO A 231 17.33 5.87 -21.73
C PRO A 231 17.36 5.26 -20.32
N PRO A 232 17.79 4.00 -20.17
CA PRO A 232 17.86 3.36 -18.87
C PRO A 232 18.65 4.27 -17.93
N VAL A 233 18.08 4.55 -16.76
CA VAL A 233 18.84 5.14 -15.65
C VAL A 233 19.95 4.16 -15.34
N SER A 234 21.13 4.41 -15.91
CA SER A 234 22.36 3.76 -15.47
C SER A 234 22.47 4.02 -13.98
N PRO A 235 22.76 3.02 -13.13
CA PRO A 235 23.18 3.30 -11.78
C PRO A 235 24.42 4.19 -11.90
N ASP A 236 24.26 5.47 -11.57
CA ASP A 236 25.36 6.40 -11.64
C ASP A 236 26.47 5.87 -10.74
N SER A 237 27.58 5.55 -11.40
CA SER A 237 28.79 5.07 -10.78
C SER A 237 29.58 6.33 -10.47
N GLY A 238 29.33 7.01 -9.34
CA GLY A 238 30.15 8.18 -9.05
C GLY A 238 29.81 9.13 -7.90
N GLU A 239 28.67 9.05 -7.22
CA GLU A 239 28.52 9.84 -5.99
C GLU A 239 29.12 9.07 -4.82
N GLU A 240 30.31 9.51 -4.41
CA GLU A 240 30.90 9.16 -3.12
C GLU A 240 29.82 9.28 -2.04
N PRO A 241 29.76 8.33 -1.08
CA PRO A 241 28.86 8.47 0.05
C PRO A 241 29.16 9.82 0.70
N VAL A 242 28.17 10.70 0.73
CA VAL A 242 28.24 11.93 1.53
C VAL A 242 28.40 11.46 2.96
N ASN A 243 29.65 11.44 3.41
CA ASN A 243 30.01 11.13 4.76
C ASN A 243 29.37 12.24 5.60
N PRO A 244 28.38 11.95 6.45
CA PRO A 244 27.84 12.99 7.31
C PRO A 244 29.01 13.53 8.12
N ASP A 245 29.27 14.84 8.00
CA ASP A 245 30.32 15.49 8.77
C ASP A 245 30.16 15.06 10.23
N PRO A 246 31.24 14.58 10.89
CA PRO A 246 31.15 14.20 12.28
C PRO A 246 30.62 15.39 13.07
N ILE A 247 29.49 15.19 13.75
CA ILE A 247 28.90 16.14 14.67
C ILE A 247 30.01 16.52 15.64
N LYS A 248 30.52 17.75 15.51
CA LYS A 248 31.50 18.28 16.45
C LYS A 248 30.82 18.27 17.82
N PRO A 249 31.43 17.66 18.85
CA PRO A 249 30.88 17.73 20.19
C PRO A 249 30.76 19.21 20.57
N VAL A 250 29.58 19.57 21.07
CA VAL A 250 29.34 20.87 21.68
C VAL A 250 30.35 21.00 22.82
N GLU A 251 31.31 21.90 22.69
CA GLU A 251 32.16 22.32 23.80
C GLU A 251 31.24 22.91 24.87
N THR A 252 31.05 22.15 25.96
CA THR A 252 30.47 22.65 27.19
C THR A 252 31.49 23.57 27.84
N ASP A 253 31.48 24.83 27.45
CA ASP A 253 32.19 25.87 28.16
C ASP A 253 31.46 26.22 29.45
N GLY A 254 32.19 26.13 30.56
CA GLY A 254 31.90 26.93 31.75
C GLY A 254 31.48 26.15 32.99
N GLU A 255 32.44 25.45 33.58
CA GLU A 255 32.55 25.42 35.05
C GLU A 255 32.43 26.87 35.58
N GLN A 256 31.35 27.14 36.30
CA GLN A 256 31.34 28.18 37.33
C GLN A 256 30.95 27.49 38.63
N GLU A 257 31.96 27.13 39.42
CA GLU A 257 31.82 26.96 40.85
C GLU A 257 32.82 27.89 41.57
N PRO A 258 32.49 28.29 42.82
CA PRO A 258 32.72 29.63 43.36
C PRO A 258 34.14 29.95 43.83
#